data_AF-A0A1Y2N8V7-F1
#
_entry.id   AF-A0A1Y2N8V7-F1
#
_cell.length_a   1.000
_cell.length_b   1.000
_cell.length_c   1.000
_cell.angle_alpha   90.00
_cell.angle_beta   90.00
_cell.angle_gamma   90.00
#
_symmetry.space_group_name_H-M   'P 1'
#
loop_
_entity.id
_entity.type
_entity.pdbx_description
1 polymer ?
#
loop_
_entity_poly.entity_id
_entity_poly.type
_entity_poly.pdbx_seq_one_letter_code
_entity_poly.pdbx_strand_id
1 'polypeptide(L)'
;MAHRYDLGEGFCPQYHHAVELIGRRWNGAILRELLLGSTRFGQIREAIPQLTDKMLAGRLRELEAEGVVSRTVHPETPVRIEYGLTDKGRDLEGAVAALSRWADRWVPESEALLVEAPAGRS
;
A
#
# COMPACT_ATOMS: atom_id res chain seq x y z
N MET A 1 29.93 -2.07 14.55
CA MET A 1 29.73 -1.47 13.22
C MET A 1 28.62 -2.24 12.53
N ALA A 2 27.49 -1.57 12.26
CA ALA A 2 26.31 -2.19 11.67
C ALA A 2 26.58 -2.56 10.20
N HIS A 3 26.32 -3.82 9.82
CA HIS A 3 26.16 -4.23 8.43
C HIS A 3 24.92 -3.52 7.86
N ARG A 4 25.14 -2.32 7.33
CA ARG A 4 24.09 -1.45 6.80
C ARG A 4 23.80 -1.90 5.37
N TYR A 5 22.81 -2.78 5.23
CA TYR A 5 22.32 -3.38 3.98
C TYR A 5 23.37 -4.24 3.26
N ASP A 6 23.51 -5.49 3.71
CA ASP A 6 24.02 -6.52 2.79
C ASP A 6 22.95 -6.74 1.72
N LEU A 7 23.13 -6.09 0.56
CA LEU A 7 22.22 -6.22 -0.58
C LEU A 7 22.30 -7.62 -1.21
N GLY A 8 23.20 -8.48 -0.72
CA GLY A 8 23.53 -9.75 -1.31
C GLY A 8 24.17 -9.58 -2.69
N GLU A 9 24.90 -10.59 -3.13
CA GLU A 9 25.29 -10.68 -4.54
C GLU A 9 24.21 -11.48 -5.29
N GLY A 10 23.61 -10.86 -6.33
CA GLY A 10 22.72 -11.55 -7.27
C GLY A 10 21.22 -11.29 -7.09
N PHE A 11 20.41 -12.04 -7.86
CA PHE A 11 18.96 -11.93 -7.86
C PHE A 11 18.36 -12.58 -6.60
N CYS A 12 17.57 -11.81 -5.84
CA CYS A 12 16.83 -12.27 -4.68
C CYS A 12 15.33 -12.37 -5.01
N PRO A 13 14.77 -13.57 -5.24
CA PRO A 13 13.36 -13.75 -5.60
C PRO A 13 12.39 -13.19 -4.55
N GLN A 14 12.73 -13.31 -3.26
CA GLN A 14 11.91 -12.84 -2.15
C GLN A 14 11.80 -11.31 -2.14
N TYR A 15 12.93 -10.63 -2.35
CA TYR A 15 12.95 -9.18 -2.49
C TYR A 15 12.17 -8.72 -3.71
N HIS A 16 12.38 -9.37 -4.87
CA HIS A 16 11.65 -9.03 -6.08
C HIS A 16 10.13 -9.19 -5.91
N HIS A 17 9.67 -10.28 -5.29
CA HIS A 17 8.26 -10.47 -4.98
C HIS A 17 7.71 -9.37 -4.06
N ALA A 18 8.46 -8.95 -3.04
CA ALA A 18 8.06 -7.85 -2.17
C ALA A 18 7.94 -6.52 -2.95
N VAL A 19 8.88 -6.23 -3.84
CA VAL A 19 8.85 -5.05 -4.72
C VAL A 19 7.63 -5.10 -5.64
N GLU A 20 7.32 -6.24 -6.25
CA GLU A 20 6.13 -6.40 -7.11
C GLU A 20 4.83 -6.20 -6.33
N LEU A 21 4.76 -6.75 -5.11
CA LEU A 21 3.58 -6.61 -4.24
C LEU A 21 3.35 -5.15 -3.83
N ILE A 22 4.39 -4.47 -3.32
CA ILE A 22 4.30 -3.11 -2.81
C ILE A 22 4.16 -2.10 -3.95
N GLY A 23 4.93 -2.30 -5.02
CA GLY A 23 4.95 -1.47 -6.23
C GLY A 23 3.73 -1.66 -7.12
N ARG A 24 2.91 -2.69 -6.86
CA ARG A 24 1.67 -2.89 -7.61
C ARG A 24 0.78 -1.66 -7.50
N ARG A 25 0.19 -1.25 -8.62
CA ARG A 25 -0.66 -0.05 -8.69
C ARG A 25 -1.65 0.00 -7.53
N TRP A 26 -1.52 1.05 -6.71
CA TRP A 26 -2.27 1.38 -5.50
C TRP A 26 -1.92 0.66 -4.19
N ASN A 27 -1.13 -0.42 -4.19
CA ASN A 27 -0.80 -1.12 -2.94
C ASN A 27 0.02 -0.25 -1.99
N GLY A 28 1.07 0.42 -2.47
CA GLY A 28 1.84 1.36 -1.65
C GLY A 28 1.00 2.50 -1.05
N ALA A 29 0.03 3.05 -1.82
CA ALA A 29 -0.87 4.08 -1.32
C ALA A 29 -1.81 3.55 -0.24
N ILE A 30 -2.42 2.38 -0.45
CA ILE A 30 -3.30 1.73 0.54
C ILE A 30 -2.52 1.41 1.82
N LEU A 31 -1.32 0.84 1.70
CA LEU A 31 -0.46 0.54 2.85
C LEU A 31 -0.14 1.80 3.65
N ARG A 32 0.21 2.89 2.97
CA ARG A 32 0.46 4.18 3.61
C ARG A 32 -0.78 4.69 4.36
N GLU A 33 -1.96 4.62 3.77
CA GLU A 33 -3.20 5.06 4.43
C GLU A 33 -3.58 4.19 5.64
N LEU A 34 -3.34 2.89 5.58
CA LEU A 34 -3.52 1.99 6.72
C LEU A 34 -2.51 2.28 7.85
N LEU A 35 -1.26 2.61 7.50
CA LEU A 35 -0.24 3.05 8.47
C LEU A 35 -0.62 4.39 9.14
N LEU A 36 -1.28 5.28 8.40
CA LEU A 36 -1.83 6.55 8.92
C LEU A 36 -3.10 6.36 9.77
N GLY A 37 -3.61 5.14 9.88
CA GLY A 37 -4.74 4.80 10.76
C GLY A 37 -6.10 4.76 10.08
N SER A 38 -6.18 4.81 8.74
CA SER A 38 -7.42 4.47 8.05
C SER A 38 -7.79 3.01 8.34
N THR A 39 -9.03 2.77 8.74
CA THR A 39 -9.51 1.40 9.02
C THR A 39 -10.72 1.02 8.19
N ARG A 40 -11.46 1.99 7.66
CA ARG A 40 -12.68 1.72 6.87
C ARG A 40 -12.44 1.90 5.39
N PHE A 41 -13.16 1.11 4.58
CA PHE A 41 -13.10 1.18 3.11
C PHE A 41 -13.27 2.61 2.57
N GLY A 42 -14.27 3.34 3.08
CA GLY A 42 -14.55 4.71 2.67
C GLY A 42 -13.39 5.67 2.96
N GLN A 43 -12.73 5.54 4.13
CA GLN A 43 -11.59 6.39 4.48
C GLN A 43 -10.42 6.19 3.51
N ILE A 44 -10.08 4.92 3.23
CA ILE A 44 -9.01 4.57 2.29
C ILE A 44 -9.36 5.07 0.88
N ARG A 45 -10.62 4.93 0.47
CA ARG A 45 -11.13 5.38 -0.82
C ARG A 45 -11.07 6.90 -0.98
N GLU A 46 -11.48 7.65 0.05
CA GLU A 46 -11.48 9.11 0.07
C GLU A 46 -10.06 9.67 0.02
N ALA A 47 -9.12 9.03 0.70
CA ALA A 47 -7.71 9.42 0.71
C ALA A 47 -6.99 9.20 -0.64
N ILE A 48 -7.55 8.36 -1.53
CA ILE A 48 -6.96 8.01 -2.83
C ILE A 48 -7.97 8.28 -3.95
N PRO A 49 -8.09 9.53 -4.42
CA PRO A 49 -9.19 9.97 -5.29
C PRO A 49 -9.38 9.14 -6.57
N GLN A 50 -8.29 8.71 -7.22
CA GLN A 50 -8.31 7.98 -8.48
C GLN A 50 -8.47 6.45 -8.32
N LEU A 51 -8.49 5.93 -7.09
CA LEU A 51 -8.67 4.51 -6.84
C LEU A 51 -10.17 4.16 -6.89
N THR A 52 -10.59 3.34 -7.86
CA THR A 52 -11.98 2.89 -7.93
C THR A 52 -12.31 1.86 -6.84
N ASP A 53 -13.57 1.77 -6.43
CA ASP A 53 -14.04 0.81 -5.43
C ASP A 53 -13.72 -0.64 -5.80
N LYS A 54 -13.90 -0.99 -7.09
CA LYS A 54 -13.57 -2.32 -7.61
C LYS A 54 -12.08 -2.63 -7.44
N MET A 55 -11.22 -1.66 -7.73
CA MET A 55 -9.77 -1.82 -7.55
C MET A 55 -9.38 -1.89 -6.08
N LEU A 56 -9.94 -1.03 -5.22
CA LEU A 56 -9.66 -1.05 -3.78
C LEU A 56 -10.06 -2.40 -3.17
N ALA A 57 -11.26 -2.90 -3.48
CA ALA A 57 -11.70 -4.21 -3.02
C ALA A 57 -10.77 -5.33 -3.53
N GLY A 58 -10.29 -5.25 -4.77
CA GLY A 58 -9.31 -6.19 -5.31
C GLY A 58 -7.97 -6.15 -4.56
N ARG A 59 -7.46 -4.95 -4.27
CA ARG A 59 -6.19 -4.77 -3.54
C ARG A 59 -6.27 -5.21 -2.10
N LEU A 60 -7.35 -4.89 -1.39
CA LEU A 60 -7.53 -5.34 -0.01
C LEU A 60 -7.60 -6.86 0.07
N ARG A 61 -8.29 -7.54 -0.87
CA ARG A 61 -8.29 -9.01 -0.93
C ARG A 61 -6.92 -9.59 -1.25
N GLU A 62 -6.16 -8.96 -2.15
CA GLU A 62 -4.79 -9.37 -2.46
C GLU A 62 -3.88 -9.25 -1.24
N LEU A 63 -3.90 -8.10 -0.57
CA LEU A 63 -3.12 -7.86 0.64
C LEU A 63 -3.56 -8.75 1.82
N GLU A 64 -4.84 -9.10 1.89
CA GLU A 64 -5.37 -10.08 2.84
C GLU A 64 -4.85 -11.50 2.53
N ALA A 65 -4.87 -11.92 1.26
CA ALA A 65 -4.33 -13.22 0.83
C ALA A 65 -2.81 -13.32 1.08
N GLU A 66 -2.09 -12.21 0.95
CA GLU A 66 -0.67 -12.09 1.31
C GLU A 66 -0.43 -12.00 2.82
N GLY A 67 -1.49 -11.97 3.65
CA GLY A 67 -1.38 -11.85 5.10
C GLY A 67 -0.80 -10.52 5.58
N VAL A 68 -0.84 -9.48 4.75
CA VAL A 68 -0.38 -8.11 5.06
C VAL A 68 -1.49 -7.31 5.74
N VAL A 69 -2.73 -7.54 5.32
CA VAL A 69 -3.93 -6.89 5.85
C VAL A 69 -4.84 -7.94 6.48
N SER A 70 -5.49 -7.61 7.59
CA SER A 70 -6.59 -8.38 8.16
C SER A 70 -7.91 -7.65 7.94
N ARG A 71 -8.97 -8.42 7.71
CA ARG A 71 -10.34 -7.91 7.60
C ARG A 71 -11.15 -8.38 8.81
N THR A 72 -11.61 -7.43 9.62
CA THR A 72 -12.43 -7.69 10.81
C THR A 72 -13.87 -7.26 10.56
N VAL A 73 -14.82 -8.16 10.86
CA VAL A 73 -16.25 -7.86 10.80
C VAL A 73 -16.77 -7.74 12.22
N HIS A 74 -17.30 -6.57 12.56
CA HIS A 74 -17.94 -6.30 13.84
C HIS A 74 -19.45 -6.49 13.68
N PRO A 75 -20.05 -7.50 14.33
CA PRO A 75 -21.48 -7.83 14.18
C PRO A 75 -22.36 -6.91 15.04
N GLU A 76 -22.27 -5.61 14.79
CA GLU A 76 -23.13 -4.58 15.38
C GLU A 76 -24.16 -4.07 14.36
N THR A 77 -25.08 -3.19 14.78
CA THR A 77 -26.05 -2.56 13.89
C THR A 77 -25.75 -1.06 13.79
N PRO A 78 -25.35 -0.54 12.62
CA PRO A 78 -25.08 -1.25 11.35
C PRO A 78 -23.76 -2.05 11.39
N VAL A 79 -23.68 -3.13 10.60
CA VAL A 79 -22.46 -3.97 10.54
C VAL A 79 -21.25 -3.12 10.13
N ARG A 80 -20.17 -3.20 10.91
CA ARG A 80 -18.94 -2.46 10.65
C ARG A 80 -17.85 -3.40 10.16
N ILE A 81 -17.16 -3.00 9.09
CA ILE A 81 -16.01 -3.73 8.53
C ILE A 81 -14.79 -2.84 8.66
N GLU A 82 -13.73 -3.39 9.23
CA GLU A 82 -12.44 -2.73 9.39
C GLU A 82 -11.32 -3.55 8.73
N TYR A 83 -10.36 -2.82 8.21
CA TYR A 83 -9.11 -3.32 7.65
C TYR A 83 -7.97 -2.84 8.55
N GLY A 84 -7.08 -3.73 8.91
CA GLY A 84 -5.91 -3.42 9.73
C GLY A 84 -4.67 -4.08 9.17
N LEU A 85 -3.49 -3.54 9.49
CA LEU A 85 -2.23 -4.21 9.19
C LEU A 85 -2.00 -5.34 10.20
N THR A 86 -1.61 -6.50 9.68
CA THR A 86 -1.03 -7.59 10.49
C THR A 86 0.37 -7.19 10.95
N ASP A 87 1.03 -8.03 11.75
CA ASP A 87 2.43 -7.82 12.11
C ASP A 87 3.33 -7.76 10.86
N LYS A 88 3.08 -8.63 9.86
CA LYS A 88 3.75 -8.60 8.54
C LYS A 88 3.55 -7.26 7.84
N GLY A 89 2.33 -6.70 7.89
CA GLY A 89 2.04 -5.42 7.25
C GLY A 89 2.60 -4.21 8.00
N ARG A 90 2.65 -4.26 9.33
CA ARG A 90 3.26 -3.21 10.15
C ARG A 90 4.77 -3.13 9.96
N ASP A 91 5.44 -4.27 9.76
CA ASP A 91 6.88 -4.31 9.50
C ASP A 91 7.28 -3.58 8.18
N LEU A 92 6.32 -3.33 7.28
CA LEU A 92 6.55 -2.51 6.09
C LEU A 92 6.66 -1.01 6.37
N GLU A 93 6.35 -0.53 7.58
CA GLU A 93 6.42 0.90 7.94
C GLU A 93 7.78 1.51 7.61
N GLY A 94 8.87 0.82 7.97
CA GLY A 94 10.23 1.28 7.70
C GLY A 94 10.53 1.44 6.20
N ALA A 95 10.05 0.51 5.38
CA ALA A 95 10.22 0.52 3.93
C ALA A 95 9.37 1.64 3.28
N VAL A 96 8.11 1.77 3.68
CA VAL A 96 7.21 2.84 3.19
C VAL A 96 7.77 4.20 3.55
N ALA A 97 8.22 4.40 4.80
CA ALA A 97 8.82 5.67 5.22
C ALA A 97 10.12 5.99 4.46
N ALA A 98 10.95 4.98 4.19
CA ALA A 98 12.16 5.17 3.37
C ALA A 98 11.83 5.58 1.94
N LEU A 99 10.81 4.95 1.34
CA LEU A 99 10.33 5.28 0.00
C LEU A 99 9.73 6.69 -0.05
N SER A 100 8.91 7.08 0.93
CA SER A 100 8.37 8.44 1.04
C SER A 100 9.49 9.49 1.10
N ARG A 101 10.49 9.30 1.98
CA ARG A 101 11.64 10.20 2.05
C ARG A 101 12.45 10.26 0.75
N TRP A 102 12.53 9.17 0.01
CA TRP A 102 13.18 9.15 -1.30
C TRP A 102 12.37 9.93 -2.32
N ALA A 103 11.05 9.74 -2.35
CA ALA A 103 10.14 10.46 -3.24
C ALA A 103 10.18 11.97 -2.98
N ASP A 104 10.14 12.41 -1.72
CA ASP A 104 10.22 13.82 -1.34
C ASP A 104 11.50 14.52 -1.84
N ARG A 105 12.59 13.75 -2.01
CA ARG A 105 13.88 14.29 -2.49
C ARG A 105 13.99 14.31 -4.01
N TRP A 106 13.34 13.39 -4.71
CA TRP A 106 13.68 13.08 -6.10
C TRP A 106 12.50 13.07 -7.07
N VAL A 107 11.26 12.99 -6.58
CA VAL A 107 10.06 13.01 -7.41
C VAL A 107 9.44 14.40 -7.31
N PRO A 108 9.56 15.23 -8.36
CA PRO A 108 8.92 16.54 -8.38
C PRO A 108 7.39 16.39 -8.31
N GLU A 109 6.73 17.35 -7.65
CA GLU A 109 5.26 17.38 -7.58
C GLU A 109 4.61 17.35 -8.97
N SER A 110 5.24 17.99 -9.96
CA SER A 110 4.79 17.98 -11.35
C SER A 110 4.79 16.59 -12.00
N GLU A 111 5.66 15.67 -11.57
CA GLU A 111 5.71 14.29 -12.08
C GLU A 111 4.75 13.38 -11.32
N ALA A 112 4.56 13.61 -10.02
CA ALA A 112 3.57 12.91 -9.21
C ALA A 112 2.14 13.07 -9.76
N LEU A 113 1.81 14.26 -10.28
CA LEU A 113 0.51 14.57 -10.88
C LEU A 113 0.32 13.98 -12.30
N LEU A 114 1.38 13.49 -12.97
CA LEU A 114 1.26 12.90 -14.32
C LEU A 114 0.76 11.45 -14.29
N VAL A 115 0.84 10.77 -13.15
CA VAL A 115 0.25 9.44 -12.93
C VAL A 115 -1.30 9.48 -13.03
N GLU A 116 -1.88 10.68 -13.11
CA GLU A 116 -3.30 10.99 -12.99
C GLU A 116 -4.06 11.17 -14.31
N ALA A 117 -3.42 11.12 -15.48
CA ALA A 117 -4.17 11.22 -16.74
C ALA A 117 -4.94 9.91 -17.01
N PRO A 118 -6.29 9.90 -16.99
CA PRO A 118 -7.03 8.71 -17.38
C PRO A 118 -6.70 8.39 -18.83
N ALA A 119 -6.25 7.15 -19.10
CA ALA A 119 -6.30 6.59 -20.44
C ALA A 119 -7.74 6.76 -20.93
N GLY A 120 -7.88 7.61 -21.96
CA GLY A 120 -9.15 8.03 -22.49
C GLY A 120 -10.05 6.85 -22.83
N ARG A 121 -11.34 7.07 -22.61
CA ARG A 121 -12.45 6.28 -23.14
C ARG A 121 -12.18 5.88 -24.59
N SER A 122 -12.40 4.61 -24.91
CA SER A 122 -12.85 4.14 -26.22
C SER A 122 -14.03 3.22 -25.99
#